data_AF-A0A9E6CGF5-F1
#
_entry.id   AF-A0A9E6CGF5-F1
#
_cell.length_a   1.000
_cell.length_b   1.000
_cell.length_c   1.000
_cell.angle_alpha   90.00
_cell.angle_beta   90.00
_cell.angle_gamma   90.00
#
_symmetry.space_group_name_H-M   'P 1'
#
loop_
_entity.id
_entity.type
_entity.pdbx_description
1 polymer ?
#
loop_
_entity_poly.entity_id
_entity_poly.type
_entity_poly.pdbx_seq_one_letter_code
_entity_poly.pdbx_strand_id
1 'polypeptide(L)'
;MDSKKIIKLKYPIPIPKEGGGTVQVSELSLSRLKAKHLRVLPKDFMENEGGINPVDIIPLLASMTDIPESSADELDMEDLMVIAEELTSFLGQSLKTGKS
;
A
#
# COMPACT_ATOMS: atom_id res chain seq x y z
N MET A 1 1.63 20.50 7.15
CA MET A 1 1.56 19.93 5.79
C MET A 1 1.76 18.43 5.94
N ASP A 2 0.71 17.64 5.75
CA ASP A 2 0.84 16.18 5.74
C ASP A 2 1.67 15.78 4.51
N SER A 3 2.85 15.19 4.72
CA SER A 3 3.71 14.72 3.64
C SER A 3 3.09 13.48 3.00
N LYS A 4 2.26 13.68 1.97
CA LYS A 4 1.77 12.59 1.12
C LYS A 4 2.93 12.10 0.24
N LYS A 5 3.19 10.80 0.23
CA LYS A 5 4.16 10.21 -0.70
C LYS A 5 3.44 9.81 -1.98
N ILE A 6 3.97 10.21 -3.14
CA ILE A 6 3.38 9.89 -4.44
C ILE A 6 4.23 8.80 -5.09
N ILE A 7 3.59 7.69 -5.47
CA ILE A 7 4.19 6.61 -6.25
C ILE A 7 3.59 6.69 -7.66
N LYS A 8 4.46 6.74 -8.68
CA LYS A 8 4.04 6.67 -10.08
C LYS A 8 3.97 5.22 -10.51
N LEU A 9 2.82 4.81 -11.02
CA LEU A 9 2.61 3.47 -11.56
C LEU A 9 3.20 3.40 -12.97
N LYS A 10 3.92 2.32 -13.23
CA LYS A 10 4.36 1.98 -14.58
C LYS A 10 3.18 1.55 -15.43
N TYR A 11 2.22 0.84 -14.83
CA TYR A 11 1.00 0.39 -15.48
C TYR A 11 -0.22 1.05 -14.79
N PRO A 12 -0.90 1.99 -15.48
CA PRO A 12 -2.10 2.61 -14.92
C PRO A 12 -3.21 1.59 -14.65
N ILE A 13 -3.88 1.73 -13.52
CA ILE A 13 -4.97 0.85 -13.10
C ILE A 13 -6.34 1.53 -13.27
N PRO A 14 -7.39 0.77 -13.64
CA PRO A 14 -8.73 1.29 -13.74
C PRO A 14 -9.41 1.38 -12.36
N ILE A 15 -9.95 2.56 -12.03
CA ILE A 15 -10.73 2.80 -10.82
C ILE A 15 -12.17 3.16 -11.19
N PRO A 16 -13.18 2.50 -10.59
CA PRO A 16 -14.58 2.86 -10.79
C PRO A 16 -14.89 4.25 -10.21
N LYS A 17 -15.66 5.05 -10.94
CA LYS A 17 -16.16 6.35 -10.47
C LYS A 17 -17.60 6.25 -9.98
N GLU A 18 -17.93 7.06 -8.97
CA GLU A 18 -19.31 7.33 -8.60
C GLU A 18 -20.05 7.94 -9.80
N GLY A 19 -21.11 7.28 -10.26
CA GLY A 19 -21.89 7.68 -11.45
C GLY A 19 -21.77 6.77 -12.67
N GLY A 20 -20.96 5.70 -12.59
CA GLY A 20 -20.80 4.72 -13.67
C GLY A 20 -19.73 5.16 -14.66
N GLY A 21 -18.63 4.40 -14.70
CA GLY A 21 -17.47 4.66 -15.53
C GLY A 21 -16.17 4.32 -14.82
N THR A 22 -15.07 4.28 -15.56
CA THR A 22 -13.73 4.02 -15.02
C THR A 22 -12.79 5.18 -15.31
N VAL A 23 -11.86 5.44 -14.41
CA VAL A 23 -10.73 6.37 -14.62
C VAL A 23 -9.44 5.59 -14.51
N GLN A 24 -8.50 5.88 -15.41
CA GLN A 24 -7.15 5.33 -15.32
C GLN A 24 -6.34 6.16 -14.31
N VAL A 25 -5.78 5.49 -13.32
CA VAL A 25 -4.90 6.10 -12.32
C VAL A 25 -3.48 5.66 -12.56
N SER A 26 -2.60 6.62 -12.81
CA SER A 26 -1.16 6.40 -13.00
C SER A 26 -0.32 6.83 -11.79
N GLU A 27 -0.94 7.37 -10.75
CA GLU A 27 -0.26 7.87 -9.56
C GLU A 27 -1.05 7.51 -8.29
N LEU A 28 -0.39 6.89 -7.32
CA LEU A 28 -0.95 6.60 -6.01
C LEU A 28 -0.40 7.57 -4.97
N SER A 29 -1.30 8.16 -4.19
CA SER A 29 -0.93 9.01 -3.07
C SER A 29 -1.05 8.23 -1.76
N LEU A 30 0.08 7.82 -1.21
CA LEU A 30 0.14 7.17 0.09
C LEU A 30 -0.04 8.23 1.19
N SER A 31 -1.11 8.07 1.96
CA SER A 31 -1.30 8.82 3.20
C SER A 31 -0.34 8.36 4.30
N ARG A 32 -0.23 9.13 5.37
CA ARG A 32 0.56 8.75 6.54
C ARG A 32 0.04 7.42 7.14
N LEU A 33 0.94 6.46 7.36
CA LEU A 33 0.65 5.22 8.05
C LEU A 33 0.12 5.51 9.48
N LYS A 34 -1.02 4.91 9.83
CA LYS A 34 -1.67 5.03 11.15
C LYS A 34 -1.88 3.64 11.74
N ALA A 35 -1.93 3.55 13.07
CA ALA A 35 -2.17 2.29 13.78
C ALA A 35 -3.44 1.55 13.33
N LYS A 36 -4.48 2.29 12.92
CA LYS A 36 -5.71 1.68 12.37
C LYS A 36 -5.48 0.87 11.10
N HIS A 37 -4.48 1.23 10.29
CA HIS A 37 -4.15 0.52 9.04
C HIS A 37 -3.40 -0.79 9.33
N LEU A 38 -2.65 -0.88 10.43
CA LEU A 38 -1.95 -2.13 10.79
C LEU A 38 -2.92 -3.28 11.12
N ARG A 39 -4.19 -2.96 11.40
CA ARG A 39 -5.22 -3.97 11.71
C ARG A 39 -5.65 -4.78 10.49
N VAL A 40 -5.37 -4.29 9.27
CA VAL A 40 -5.71 -5.01 8.03
C VAL A 40 -4.60 -5.94 7.56
N LEU A 41 -3.42 -5.86 8.17
CA LEU A 41 -2.32 -6.78 7.87
C LEU A 41 -2.61 -8.16 8.48
N PRO A 42 -2.20 -9.25 7.81
CA PRO A 42 -2.26 -10.58 8.40
C PRO A 42 -1.41 -10.62 9.68
N LYS A 43 -1.82 -11.44 10.65
CA LYS A 43 -1.14 -11.53 11.95
C LYS A 43 0.34 -11.89 11.81
N ASP A 44 0.64 -12.72 10.83
CA ASP A 44 1.97 -13.27 10.59
C ASP A 44 2.82 -12.37 9.68
N PHE A 45 2.30 -11.20 9.28
CA PHE A 45 2.98 -10.25 8.38
C PHE A 45 4.36 -9.84 8.90
N MET A 46 4.51 -9.73 10.21
CA MET A 46 5.76 -9.33 10.88
C MET A 46 6.64 -10.52 11.29
N GLU A 47 6.10 -11.75 11.22
CA GLU A 47 6.76 -12.96 11.67
C GLU A 47 7.46 -13.71 10.51
N ASN A 48 7.18 -13.31 9.27
CA ASN A 48 7.80 -13.88 8.08
C ASN A 48 9.27 -13.45 7.95
N GLU A 49 10.17 -14.29 8.47
CA GLU A 49 11.63 -14.18 8.23
C GLU A 49 12.00 -14.33 6.73
N GLY A 50 11.10 -14.86 5.91
CA GLY A 50 11.26 -15.06 4.46
C GLY A 50 10.91 -13.85 3.59
N GLY A 51 10.55 -12.71 4.17
CA GLY A 51 10.12 -11.51 3.45
C GLY A 51 8.60 -11.40 3.32
N ILE A 52 8.15 -10.21 2.91
CA ILE A 52 6.72 -9.90 2.76
C ILE A 52 6.27 -10.29 1.35
N ASN A 53 5.21 -11.09 1.26
CA ASN A 53 4.56 -11.34 -0.02
C ASN A 53 3.91 -10.03 -0.50
N PRO A 54 4.25 -9.52 -1.70
CA PRO A 54 3.68 -8.28 -2.22
C PRO A 54 2.15 -8.27 -2.32
N VAL A 55 1.49 -9.43 -2.36
CA VAL A 55 0.02 -9.50 -2.35
C VAL A 55 -0.55 -9.14 -0.97
N ASP A 56 0.16 -9.45 0.12
CA ASP A 56 -0.32 -9.23 1.48
C ASP A 56 -0.37 -7.74 1.86
N ILE A 57 0.26 -6.87 1.07
CA ILE A 57 0.22 -5.41 1.26
C ILE A 57 -1.00 -4.75 0.60
N ILE A 58 -1.74 -5.46 -0.26
CA ILE A 58 -2.88 -4.88 -1.00
C ILE A 58 -3.94 -4.28 -0.06
N PRO A 59 -4.39 -4.97 1.01
CA PRO A 59 -5.36 -4.39 1.95
C PRO A 59 -4.80 -3.13 2.64
N LEU A 60 -3.51 -3.15 2.99
CA LEU A 60 -2.85 -2.00 3.59
C LEU A 60 -2.81 -0.82 2.63
N LEU A 61 -2.41 -1.06 1.38
CA LEU A 61 -2.35 -0.07 0.31
C LEU A 61 -3.73 0.56 0.07
N ALA A 62 -4.76 -0.26 -0.11
CA ALA A 62 -6.13 0.21 -0.30
C ALA A 62 -6.62 1.05 0.88
N SER A 63 -6.23 0.70 2.11
CA SER A 63 -6.57 1.50 3.31
C SER A 63 -5.81 2.82 3.43
N MET A 64 -4.62 2.90 2.83
CA MET A 64 -3.73 4.06 2.86
C MET A 64 -3.93 5.01 1.67
N THR A 65 -4.60 4.53 0.64
CA THR A 65 -4.95 5.27 -0.57
C THR A 65 -6.47 5.43 -0.63
N ASP A 66 -6.95 6.19 -1.61
CA ASP A 66 -8.39 6.35 -1.86
C ASP A 66 -8.87 5.39 -2.98
N ILE A 67 -8.18 4.24 -3.17
CA ILE A 67 -8.53 3.27 -4.22
C ILE A 67 -9.25 2.04 -3.61
N PRO A 68 -10.25 1.47 -4.30
CA PRO A 68 -10.87 0.21 -3.90
C PRO A 68 -9.86 -0.94 -3.95
N GLU A 69 -10.00 -1.91 -3.04
CA GLU A 69 -9.16 -3.12 -3.01
C GLU A 69 -9.23 -3.90 -4.33
N SER A 70 -10.41 -4.01 -4.93
CA SER A 70 -10.59 -4.65 -6.24
C SER A 70 -9.82 -3.96 -7.38
N SER A 71 -9.50 -2.67 -7.24
CA SER A 71 -8.64 -1.96 -8.20
C SER A 71 -7.17 -2.12 -7.86
N ALA A 72 -6.83 -2.30 -6.57
CA ALA A 72 -5.47 -2.59 -6.15
C ALA A 72 -5.02 -3.99 -6.60
N ASP A 73 -5.94 -4.95 -6.74
CA ASP A 73 -5.67 -6.27 -7.32
C ASP A 73 -5.20 -6.22 -8.78
N GLU A 74 -5.50 -5.14 -9.51
CA GLU A 74 -5.08 -4.92 -10.90
C GLU A 74 -3.65 -4.36 -11.00
N LEU A 75 -2.97 -4.12 -9.87
CA LEU A 75 -1.60 -3.63 -9.88
C LEU A 75 -0.65 -4.70 -10.45
N ASP A 76 0.20 -4.27 -11.37
CA ASP A 76 1.26 -5.12 -11.88
C ASP A 76 2.25 -5.50 -10.76
N MET A 77 2.84 -6.68 -10.88
CA MET A 77 3.78 -7.20 -9.88
C MET A 77 5.00 -6.27 -9.71
N GLU A 78 5.48 -5.62 -10.77
CA GLU A 78 6.57 -4.65 -10.67
C GLU A 78 6.19 -3.44 -9.82
N ASP A 79 4.99 -2.89 -10.04
CA ASP A 79 4.47 -1.77 -9.26
C ASP A 79 4.23 -2.18 -7.79
N LEU A 80 3.69 -3.39 -7.55
CA LEU A 80 3.50 -3.94 -6.20
C LEU A 80 4.81 -4.12 -5.44
N MET A 81 5.88 -4.58 -6.09
CA MET A 81 7.19 -4.72 -5.45
C MET A 81 7.74 -3.37 -4.98
N VAL A 82 7.64 -2.33 -5.81
CA VAL A 82 8.07 -0.96 -5.46
C VAL A 82 7.25 -0.43 -4.29
N ILE A 83 5.93 -0.64 -4.31
CA ILE A 83 5.04 -0.23 -3.21
C ILE A 83 5.37 -0.99 -1.93
N ALA A 84 5.62 -2.30 -2.01
CA ALA A 84 5.96 -3.13 -0.86
C ALA A 84 7.29 -2.70 -0.22
N GLU A 85 8.33 -2.45 -1.02
CA GLU A 85 9.60 -1.92 -0.52
C GLU A 85 9.39 -0.58 0.22
N GLU A 86 8.56 0.29 -0.34
CA GLU A 86 8.26 1.56 0.28
C GLU A 86 7.51 1.42 1.62
N LEU A 87 6.44 0.63 1.65
CA LEU A 87 5.64 0.39 2.86
C LEU A 87 6.44 -0.32 3.95
N THR A 88 7.31 -1.26 3.58
CA THR A 88 8.20 -1.94 4.52
C THR A 88 9.25 -1.01 5.09
N SER A 89 9.75 -0.05 4.32
CA SER A 89 10.64 1.00 4.84
C SER A 89 9.97 1.82 5.96
N PHE A 90 8.69 2.17 5.81
CA PHE A 90 7.93 2.89 6.84
C PHE A 90 7.79 2.05 8.13
N LEU A 91 7.50 0.76 7.98
CA LEU A 91 7.33 -0.16 9.11
C LEU A 91 8.66 -0.44 9.82
N GLY A 92 9.71 -0.75 9.06
CA GLY A 92 11.05 -1.05 9.59
C GLY A 92 11.73 0.15 10.27
N GLN A 93 11.49 1.37 9.79
CA GLN A 93 11.98 2.58 10.46
C GLN A 93 11.17 2.92 11.72
N SER A 94 9.85 2.67 11.73
CA SER A 94 8.98 3.00 12.87
C SER A 94 9.14 2.03 14.05
N LEU A 95 9.50 0.77 13.81
CA LEU A 95 9.59 -0.27 14.84
C LEU A 95 10.92 -0.28 15.63
N LYS A 96 11.95 0.47 15.21
CA LYS A 96 13.22 0.59 15.95
C LYS A 96 13.15 1.44 17.24
N THR A 97 11.95 1.70 17.77
CA THR A 97 11.78 2.49 19.00
C THR A 97 11.40 1.58 20.17
N GLY A 98 12.42 0.94 20.72
CA GLY A 98 12.31 0.10 21.92
C GLY A 98 13.68 -0.33 22.43
N LYS A 99 14.55 0.62 22.79
CA LYS A 99 15.58 0.32 23.79
C LYS A 99 14.86 0.22 25.14
N SER A 100 14.86 -0.95 25.73
CA SER A 100 14.91 -1.13 27.18
C SER A 100 15.97 -2.18 27.47
#